data_AF-A0A6L2PLW2-F1
#
_entry.id   AF-A0A6L2PLW2-F1
#
_cell.length_a   1.000
_cell.length_b   1.000
_cell.length_c   1.000
_cell.angle_alpha   90.00
_cell.angle_beta   90.00
_cell.angle_gamma   90.00
#
_symmetry.space_group_name_H-M   'P 1'
#
loop_
_entity.id
_entity.type
_entity.pdbx_description
1 polymer ?
#
loop_
_entity_poly.entity_id
_entity_poly.type
_entity_poly.pdbx_seq_one_letter_code
_entity_poly.pdbx_strand_id
1 'polypeptide(L)' 'MLETLEAGADDADGLRWLQQDGVTAHTVRGPMDRVMAVYPGRVISLSGDIAWPAKSPDLSVPGYFLLVTLESQSVR' A
#
# COMPACT_ATOMS: atom_id res chain seq x y z
N MET A 1 -4.53 -34.07 -10.39
CA MET A 1 -3.13 -33.70 -10.64
C MET A 1 -3.12 -32.18 -10.71
N LEU A 2 -2.73 -31.54 -9.61
CA LEU A 2 -2.66 -30.08 -9.51
C LEU A 2 -1.52 -29.61 -10.43
N GLU A 3 -1.85 -28.84 -11.46
CA GLU A 3 -0.82 -28.14 -12.24
C GLU A 3 -0.28 -27.00 -11.40
N THR A 4 0.96 -27.20 -10.97
CA THR A 4 1.76 -26.26 -10.20
C THR A 4 1.91 -24.96 -10.99
N LEU A 5 1.24 -23.92 -10.50
CA LEU A 5 1.42 -22.52 -10.91
C LEU A 5 2.83 -22.08 -10.52
N GLU A 6 3.83 -22.45 -11.31
CA GLU A 6 5.11 -21.75 -11.34
C GLU A 6 4.93 -20.55 -12.26
N ALA A 7 4.14 -19.58 -11.79
CA ALA A 7 4.28 -18.22 -12.31
C ALA A 7 5.71 -17.81 -12.01
N GLY A 8 6.46 -17.44 -13.06
CA GLY A 8 7.83 -17.02 -12.92
C GLY A 8 7.89 -15.90 -11.90
N ALA A 9 8.91 -15.92 -11.04
CA ALA A 9 9.14 -14.86 -10.06
C ALA A 9 9.18 -13.45 -10.70
N ASP A 10 9.46 -13.38 -12.00
CA ASP A 10 9.51 -12.17 -12.81
C ASP A 10 8.11 -11.60 -13.20
N ASP A 11 7.06 -12.44 -13.18
CA ASP A 11 5.69 -12.04 -13.54
C ASP A 11 4.93 -11.44 -12.34
N ALA A 12 5.34 -11.84 -11.13
CA ALA A 12 4.76 -11.40 -9.87
C ALA A 12 5.19 -9.98 -9.49
N ASP A 13 6.32 -9.47 -10.00
CA ASP A 13 6.78 -8.09 -9.78
C ASP A 13 6.06 -7.09 -10.69
N GLY A 14 5.51 -7.54 -11.83
CA GLY A 14 4.71 -6.73 -12.74
C GLY A 14 3.34 -6.33 -12.19
N LEU A 15 2.81 -7.06 -11.19
CA LEU A 15 1.44 -6.90 -10.68
C LEU A 15 1.34 -6.25 -9.28
N ARG A 16 2.46 -5.90 -8.64
CA ARG A 16 2.43 -5.37 -7.26
C ARG A 16 2.13 -3.89 -7.24
N TRP A 17 1.11 -3.52 -6.46
CA TRP A 17 0.73 -2.16 -6.13
C TRP A 17 1.10 -1.84 -4.68
N LEU A 18 1.49 -0.59 -4.45
CA LEU A 18 1.69 -0.07 -3.11
C LEU A 18 0.68 1.04 -2.83
N GLN A 19 -0.02 0.93 -1.70
CA GLN A 19 -0.88 1.98 -1.16
C GLN A 19 -0.34 2.43 0.20
N GLN A 20 -0.16 3.73 0.39
CA GLN A 20 0.25 4.35 1.65
C GLN A 20 -0.64 5.56 1.94
N ASP A 21 -0.79 5.89 3.22
CA ASP A 21 -1.56 7.05 3.66
C ASP A 21 -0.78 8.38 3.43
N GLY A 22 -1.44 9.50 3.73
CA GLY A 22 -0.86 10.84 3.54
C GLY A 22 0.05 11.32 4.67
N VAL A 23 0.55 10.46 5.57
CA VAL A 23 1.41 10.90 6.68
C VAL A 23 2.75 11.43 6.13
N THR A 24 3.27 12.53 6.69
CA THR A 24 4.49 13.21 6.21
C THR A 24 5.69 12.28 6.03
N ALA A 25 5.87 11.31 6.94
CA ALA A 25 6.95 10.33 6.86
C ALA A 25 6.85 9.43 5.61
N HIS A 26 5.63 9.17 5.11
CA HIS A 26 5.38 8.33 3.95
C HIS A 26 5.37 9.11 2.62
N THR A 27 5.44 10.43 2.67
CA THR A 27 5.24 11.30 1.50
C THR A 27 6.45 12.18 1.20
N VAL A 28 7.49 12.12 2.05
CA VAL A 28 8.75 12.80 1.86
C VAL A 28 9.50 12.26 0.63
N ARG A 29 10.09 13.17 -0.14
CA ARG A 29 10.69 12.89 -1.45
C ARG A 29 11.74 11.78 -1.44
N GLY A 30 12.69 11.80 -0.50
CA GLY A 30 13.79 10.82 -0.49
C GLY A 30 13.32 9.35 -0.46
N PRO A 31 12.49 8.94 0.51
CA PRO A 31 11.87 7.63 0.52
C PRO A 31 10.97 7.36 -0.68
N MET A 32 10.17 8.36 -1.12
CA MET A 32 9.26 8.21 -2.26
C MET A 32 9.99 7.94 -3.58
N ASP A 33 11.16 8.56 -3.81
CA ASP A 33 11.98 8.29 -5.00
C ASP A 33 12.36 6.80 -5.07
N ARG A 34 12.69 6.18 -3.92
CA ARG A 34 12.99 4.74 -3.86
C ARG A 34 11.74 3.90 -4.06
N VAL A 35 10.62 4.29 -3.45
CA VAL A 35 9.34 3.57 -3.55
C VAL A 35 8.84 3.55 -5.00
N MET A 36 8.83 4.70 -5.68
CA MET A 36 8.41 4.79 -7.09
C MET A 36 9.35 4.04 -8.03
N ALA A 37 10.65 3.92 -7.71
CA ALA A 37 11.58 3.10 -8.48
C ALA A 37 11.29 1.58 -8.33
N VAL A 38 10.73 1.15 -7.20
CA VAL A 38 10.37 -0.27 -6.96
C VAL A 38 8.98 -0.59 -7.52
N TYR A 39 8.04 0.37 -7.49
CA TYR A 39 6.66 0.22 -7.94
C TYR A 39 6.29 1.24 -9.03
N PRO A 40 6.95 1.23 -10.19
CA PRO A 40 6.77 2.28 -11.20
C PRO A 40 5.33 2.33 -11.73
N GLY A 41 4.69 3.49 -11.62
CA GLY A 41 3.31 3.70 -12.07
C GLY A 41 2.25 3.02 -11.20
N ARG A 42 2.63 2.53 -10.01
CA ARG A 42 1.81 1.68 -9.15
C ARG A 42 1.83 2.09 -7.67
N VAL A 43 2.13 3.36 -7.40
CA VAL A 43 2.11 3.93 -6.05
C VAL A 43 0.88 4.81 -5.86
N ILE A 44 0.01 4.42 -4.94
CA ILE A 44 -1.10 5.23 -4.45
C ILE A 44 -0.66 5.89 -3.13
N SER A 45 -0.43 7.20 -3.17
CA SER A 45 0.04 7.98 -2.03
C SER A 45 -0.21 9.47 -2.30
N LEU A 46 -0.10 10.34 -1.30
CA LEU A 46 -0.21 11.79 -1.50
C LEU A 46 0.84 12.33 -2.49
N SER A 47 2.02 11.72 -2.52
CA SER A 47 3.14 12.07 -3.41
C SER A 47 3.45 10.96 -4.44
N GLY A 48 2.51 10.03 -4.68
CA GLY A 48 2.70 8.88 -5.58
C GLY A 48 2.24 9.12 -7.01
N ASP A 49 2.24 8.04 -7.82
CA ASP A 49 1.73 8.04 -9.19
C ASP A 49 0.23 8.35 -9.26
N ILE A 50 -0.52 7.85 -8.28
CA ILE A 50 -1.95 8.10 -8.11
C ILE A 50 -2.15 8.84 -6.79
N ALA A 51 -2.75 10.04 -6.87
CA ALA A 51 -2.97 10.90 -5.71
C ALA A 51 -3.97 10.27 -4.73
N TRP A 52 -3.54 10.11 -3.48
CA TRP A 52 -4.40 9.74 -2.36
C TRP A 52 -5.14 10.97 -1.79
N PRO A 53 -6.45 10.90 -1.51
CA PRO A 53 -7.17 12.00 -0.88
C PRO A 53 -6.67 12.27 0.54
N ALA A 54 -6.44 13.54 0.87
CA ALA A 54 -5.97 13.94 2.18
C ALA A 54 -7.02 13.61 3.27
N LYS A 55 -6.55 13.12 4.43
CA LYS A 55 -7.38 12.80 5.60
C LYS A 55 -8.44 11.70 5.37
N SER A 56 -8.10 10.67 4.60
CA SER A 56 -8.98 9.52 4.32
C SER A 56 -8.49 8.22 4.97
N PRO A 57 -8.57 8.07 6.31
CA PRO A 57 -8.18 6.83 6.99
C PRO A 57 -9.13 5.66 6.66
N ASP A 58 -10.38 5.96 6.31
CA ASP A 58 -11.44 5.03 5.90
C ASP A 58 -11.12 4.30 4.59
N LEU A 59 -10.33 4.92 3.72
CA LEU A 59 -9.89 4.29 2.47
C LEU A 59 -8.68 3.37 2.68
N SER A 60 -7.95 3.53 3.79
CA SER A 60 -6.80 2.68 4.11
C SER A 60 -7.26 1.38 4.77
N VAL A 61 -6.77 0.23 4.28
CA VAL A 61 -7.07 -1.07 4.89
C VAL A 61 -6.71 -1.11 6.38
N PRO A 62 -5.52 -0.60 6.81
CA PRO A 62 -5.20 -0.55 8.24
C PRO A 62 -6.14 0.34 9.05
N GLY A 63 -6.50 1.52 8.54
CA GLY A 63 -7.36 2.48 9.23
C GLY A 63 -8.79 2.00 9.39
N TYR A 64 -9.37 1.37 8.36
CA TYR A 64 -10.75 0.91 8.39
C TYR A 64 -10.92 -0.46 9.05
N PHE A 65 -10.11 -1.46 8.68
CA PHE A 65 -10.31 -2.84 9.13
C PHE A 65 -9.48 -3.17 10.36
N LEU A 66 -8.17 -2.93 10.32
CA LEU A 66 -7.25 -3.46 11.33
C LEU A 66 -7.39 -2.71 12.66
N LEU A 67 -7.25 -1.38 12.65
CA LEU A 67 -7.24 -0.59 13.87
C LEU A 67 -8.59 -0.61 14.59
N VAL A 68 -9.70 -0.49 13.85
CA VAL A 68 -11.06 -0.61 14.41
C VAL A 68 -11.27 -1.98 15.06
N THR A 69 -10.77 -3.06 14.44
CA THR A 69 -10.88 -4.41 14.99
C THR A 69 -10.05 -4.55 16.27
N LEU A 70 -8.80 -4.06 16.27
CA LEU A 70 -7.92 -4.12 17.44
C LEU A 70 -8.48 -3.29 18.61
N GLU A 71 -9.02 -2.11 18.34
CA GLU A 71 -9.64 -1.27 19.36
C GLU A 71 -10.88 -1.96 19.96
N SER A 72 -11.71 -2.58 19.12
CA SER A 72 -12.87 -3.36 19.57
C SER A 72 -12.49 -4.59 20.41
N GLN A 73 -11.26 -5.10 20.27
CA GLN A 73 -10.73 -6.20 21.08
C GLN A 73 -10.05 -5.73 22.38
N SER A 74 -9.64 -4.46 22.44
CA SER A 74 -8.97 -3.86 23.61
C SER A 74 -9.93 -3.57 24.78
N VAL A 75 -11.24 -3.49 24.51
CA VAL A 75 -12.29 -3.24 25.52
C VAL A 75 -12.84 -4.55 26.11
N ARG A 76 -12.01 -5.59 26.23
CA ARG A 76 -12.36 -6.85 26.92
C ARG A 76 -11.53 -7.06 28.17
#